data_AF-A0A5K0XM84-F1
#
_entry.id   AF-A0A5K0XM84-F1
#
_cell.length_a   1.000
_cell.length_b   1.000
_cell.length_c   1.000
_cell.angle_alpha   90.00
_cell.angle_beta   90.00
_cell.angle_gamma   90.00
#
_symmetry.space_group_name_H-M   'P 1'
#
loop_
_entity.id
_entity.type
_entity.pdbx_description
1 polymer ?
#
loop_
_entity_poly.entity_id
_entity_poly.type
_entity_poly.pdbx_seq_one_letter_code
_entity_poly.pdbx_strand_id
1 'polypeptide(L)' 'EALKALWVAAFPDIALEGCISEQWKEMGWQGPNPSTDF' A
#
# COMPACT_ATOMS: atom_id res chain seq x y z
N GLU A 1 -8.28 -7.26 -2.31
CA GLU A 1 -9.24 -6.48 -1.48
C GLU A 1 -8.62 -5.90 -0.21
N ALA A 2 -8.08 -6.70 0.72
CA ALA A 2 -7.59 -6.20 2.01
C ALA A 2 -6.53 -5.08 1.90
N LEU A 3 -5.54 -5.23 1.01
CA LEU A 3 -4.52 -4.20 0.79
C LEU A 3 -5.10 -2.88 0.25
N LYS A 4 -6.03 -2.94 -0.70
CA LYS A 4 -6.71 -1.73 -1.20
C LYS A 4 -7.51 -1.05 -0.09
N ALA A 5 -8.21 -1.81 0.73
CA ALA A 5 -8.98 -1.26 1.85
C ALA A 5 -8.06 -0.60 2.90
N LEU A 6 -6.93 -1.24 3.23
CA LEU A 6 -5.92 -0.68 4.12
C LEU A 6 -5.34 0.62 3.55
N TRP A 7 -5.00 0.62 2.26
CA TRP A 7 -4.47 1.80 1.58
C TRP A 7 -5.47 2.95 1.63
N VAL A 8 -6.72 2.72 1.24
CA VAL A 8 -7.78 3.75 1.27
C VAL A 8 -8.04 4.23 2.70
N ALA A 9 -7.91 3.37 3.71
CA ALA A 9 -8.06 3.77 5.10
C ALA A 9 -6.89 4.65 5.62
N ALA A 10 -5.68 4.41 5.14
CA ALA A 10 -4.50 5.20 5.50
C ALA A 10 -4.35 6.48 4.67
N PHE A 11 -4.61 6.39 3.37
CA PHE A 11 -4.49 7.46 2.38
C PHE A 11 -5.71 7.49 1.44
N PRO A 12 -6.84 8.06 1.89
CA PRO A 12 -8.05 8.16 1.06
C PRO A 12 -7.87 9.09 -0.15
N ASP A 13 -6.99 10.09 -0.04
CA ASP A 13 -6.69 11.06 -1.09
C ASP A 13 -5.65 10.57 -2.12
N ILE A 14 -4.96 9.46 -1.84
CA ILE A 14 -3.91 8.94 -2.72
C ILE A 14 -4.42 7.67 -3.41
N ALA A 15 -4.61 7.76 -4.73
CA ALA A 15 -4.95 6.59 -5.53
C ALA A 15 -3.77 5.60 -5.53
N LEU A 16 -4.06 4.36 -5.12
CA LEU A 16 -3.10 3.27 -5.19
C LEU A 16 -2.81 2.93 -6.66
N GLU A 17 -1.59 3.22 -7.14
CA GLU A 17 -1.22 2.96 -8.54
C GLU A 17 -1.15 1.46 -8.87
N GLY A 18 -0.85 0.62 -7.87
CA GLY A 18 -0.81 -0.82 -8.03
C GLY A 18 -0.59 -1.56 -6.72
N CYS A 19 -0.86 -2.87 -6.71
CA CYS A 19 -0.56 -3.71 -5.54
C CYS A 19 0.94 -3.70 -5.17
N ILE A 20 1.83 -3.38 -6.11
CA ILE A 20 3.26 -3.25 -5.87
C ILE A 20 3.66 -1.83 -6.27
N SER A 21 3.96 -0.98 -5.29
CA SER A 21 4.20 0.44 -5.45
C SER A 21 5.15 0.96 -4.38
N GLU A 22 6.03 1.91 -4.72
CA GLU A 22 6.90 2.53 -3.72
C GLU A 22 6.11 3.32 -2.66
N GLN A 23 4.84 3.64 -2.92
CA GLN A 23 3.96 4.32 -1.97
C GLN A 23 3.83 3.53 -0.64
N TRP A 24 3.96 2.20 -0.68
CA TRP A 24 3.98 1.37 0.53
C TRP A 24 5.18 1.66 1.43
N LYS A 25 6.33 2.03 0.87
CA LYS A 25 7.50 2.44 1.66
C LYS A 25 7.23 3.74 2.43
N GLU A 26 6.44 4.66 1.88
CA GLU A 26 6.04 5.87 2.60
C GLU A 26 5.17 5.56 3.81
N MET A 27 4.38 4.49 3.72
CA MET A 27 3.61 3.95 4.84
C MET A 27 4.48 3.14 5.83
N GLY A 28 5.79 3.00 5.57
CA GLY A 28 6.76 2.29 6.42
C GLY A 28 6.97 0.82 6.08
N TRP A 29 6.48 0.35 4.93
CA TRP A 29 6.65 -1.05 4.52
C TRP A 29 8.04 -1.31 3.97
N GLN A 30 8.52 -2.54 4.16
CA GLN A 30 9.91 -2.89 3.87
C GLN A 30 10.20 -2.95 2.35
N GLY A 31 9.16 -3.18 1.54
CA GLY A 31 9.24 -3.24 0.10
C GLY A 31 8.07 -2.57 -0.61
N PRO A 32 8.15 -2.48 -1.95
CA PRO A 32 7.04 -2.00 -2.74
C PRO A 32 5.85 -2.97 -2.75
N ASN A 33 6.05 -4.23 -2.34
CA ASN A 33 5.01 -5.24 -2.31
C ASN A 33 4.58 -5.54 -0.86
N PRO A 34 3.46 -4.98 -0.38
CA PRO A 34 2.95 -5.29 0.95
C PRO A 34 2.42 -6.72 1.07
N SER A 35 2.28 -7.46 -0.04
CA SER A 35 1.89 -8.87 -0.03
C SER A 35 3.02 -9.83 0.33
N THR A 36 4.28 -9.37 0.36
CA THR A 36 5.41 -10.20 0.84
C THR A 36 5.67 -10.04 2.34
N ASP A 37 5.19 -8.94 2.92
CA ASP A 37 5.30 -8.63 4.35
C ASP A 37 4.15 -9.23 5.18
N PHE A 38 3.09 -9.72 4.52
CA PHE A 38 1.93 -10.43 5.10
C PHE A 38 2.08 -11.94 4.94
#